data_AF-A0AAE3A1X9-F1
#
_entry.id   AF-A0AAE3A1X9-F1
#
_cell.length_a   1.000
_cell.length_b   1.000
_cell.length_c   1.000
_cell.angle_alpha   90.00
_cell.angle_beta   90.00
_cell.angle_gamma   90.00
#
_symmetry.space_group_name_H-M   'P 1'
#
loop_
_entity.id
_entity.type
_entity.pdbx_description
1 polymer ?
#
loop_
_entity_poly.entity_id
_entity_poly.type
_entity_poly.pdbx_seq_one_letter_code
_entity_poly.pdbx_strand_id
1 'polypeptide(L)' 'MDQEKIGVFISTLRKEHGMTQQQLADAIGVSNKTISKWECGV' A
#
# COMPACT_ATOMS: atom_id res chain seq x y z
N MET A 1 16.52 2.08 -5.66
CA MET A 1 15.81 0.84 -6.05
C MET A 1 14.34 1.06 -5.73
N ASP A 2 13.48 0.82 -6.71
CA ASP A 2 12.19 1.49 -7.00
C ASP A 2 11.05 1.37 -5.95
N GLN A 3 11.30 1.79 -4.71
CA GLN A 3 10.25 1.88 -3.69
C GLN A 3 9.09 2.80 -4.13
N GLU A 4 9.38 3.85 -4.89
CA GLU A 4 8.35 4.70 -5.52
C GLU A 4 7.45 3.94 -6.50
N LYS A 5 8.00 3.05 -7.34
CA LYS A 5 7.18 2.27 -8.29
C LYS A 5 6.32 1.24 -7.55
N ILE A 6 6.84 0.63 -6.49
CA ILE A 6 6.09 -0.32 -5.67
C ILE A 6 4.95 0.40 -4.94
N GLY A 7 5.20 1.60 -4.41
CA GLY A 7 4.16 2.40 -3.75
C GLY A 7 3.01 2.78 -4.67
N VAL A 8 3.33 3.26 -5.88
CA VAL A 8 2.34 3.57 -6.90
C VAL A 8 1.57 2.32 -7.34
N PHE A 9 2.27 1.18 -7.51
CA PHE A 9 1.64 -0.08 -7.87
C PHE A 9 0.64 -0.55 -6.81
N ILE A 10 1.03 -0.56 -5.54
CA ILE A 10 0.18 -0.95 -4.42
C ILE A 10 -1.03 -0.02 -4.31
N SER A 11 -0.82 1.30 -4.42
CA SER A 11 -1.91 2.28 -4.38
C SER A 11 -2.92 2.09 -5.53
N THR A 12 -2.42 1.78 -6.72
CA THR A 12 -3.25 1.52 -7.89
C THR A 12 -4.08 0.25 -7.70
N LEU A 13 -3.44 -0.85 -7.32
CA LEU A 13 -4.10 -2.15 -7.10
C LEU A 13 -5.14 -2.08 -5.98
N ARG A 14 -4.81 -1.36 -4.90
CA ARG A 14 -5.71 -1.10 -3.78
C ARG A 14 -6.96 -0.33 -4.25
N LYS A 15 -6.79 0.70 -5.09
CA LYS A 15 -7.90 1.47 -5.66
C LYS A 15 -8.74 0.64 -6.63
N GLU A 16 -8.13 -0.19 -7.46
CA GLU A 16 -8.86 -1.10 -8.37
C GLU A 16 -9.73 -2.10 -7.60
N HIS A 17 -9.24 -2.58 -6.46
CA HIS A 17 -10.01 -3.47 -5.59
C HIS A 17 -10.97 -2.73 -4.63
N GLY A 18 -11.05 -1.39 -4.69
CA GLY A 18 -11.89 -0.60 -3.80
C GLY A 18 -11.52 -0.73 -2.32
N MET A 19 -10.27 -1.09 -2.02
CA MET A 19 -9.79 -1.36 -0.67
C MET A 19 -9.25 -0.09 0.00
N THR A 20 -9.35 -0.02 1.32
CA THR A 20 -8.67 1.00 2.14
C THR A 20 -7.26 0.55 2.52
N GLN A 21 -6.39 1.48 2.91
CA GLN A 21 -5.04 1.13 3.37
C GLN A 21 -5.08 0.19 4.59
N GLN A 22 -6.07 0.36 5.46
CA GLN A 22 -6.31 -0.52 6.62
C GLN A 22 -6.66 -1.95 6.16
N GLN A 23 -7.60 -2.11 5.23
CA GLN A 23 -7.99 -3.43 4.72
C GLN A 23 -6.83 -4.15 4.02
N LEU A 24 -6.03 -3.42 3.25
CA LEU A 24 -4.83 -3.96 2.64
C LEU A 24 -3.81 -4.38 3.70
N ALA A 25 -3.64 -3.55 4.75
CA ALA A 25 -2.77 -3.84 5.87
C ALA A 25 -3.21 -5.11 6.61
N ASP A 26 -4.51 -5.25 6.89
CA ASP A 26 -5.10 -6.42 7.53
C ASP A 26 -4.96 -7.67 6.66
N ALA A 27 -5.12 -7.56 5.33
CA ALA A 27 -4.97 -8.67 4.39
C ALA A 27 -3.52 -9.17 4.29
N ILE A 28 -2.54 -8.27 4.37
CA ILE A 28 -1.10 -8.61 4.31
C ILE A 28 -0.56 -8.90 5.73
N GLY A 29 -1.31 -8.60 6.79
CA GLY A 29 -0.88 -8.77 8.18
C GLY A 29 0.19 -7.75 8.61
N VAL A 30 0.20 -6.58 8.00
CA VAL A 30 1.11 -5.48 8.33
C VAL A 30 0.34 -4.31 8.96
N SER A 31 1.05 -3.35 9.51
CA SER A 31 0.42 -2.14 10.05
C SER A 31 0.00 -1.20 8.91
N ASN A 32 -1.08 -0.43 9.11
CA ASN A 32 -1.48 0.63 8.18
C ASN A 32 -0.31 1.62 7.93
N LYS A 33 0.49 1.92 8.95
CA LYS A 33 1.72 2.72 8.80
C LYS A 33 2.72 2.11 7.80
N THR A 34 2.82 0.79 7.74
CA THR A 34 3.68 0.09 6.76
C THR A 34 3.17 0.29 5.35
N ILE A 35 1.86 0.14 5.12
CA ILE A 35 1.23 0.40 3.81
C ILE A 35 1.42 1.87 3.41
N SER A 36 1.24 2.81 4.34
CA SER A 36 1.47 4.23 4.09
C SER A 36 2.92 4.52 3.71
N LYS A 37 3.91 3.89 4.34
CA LYS A 37 5.32 4.01 3.95
C LYS A 37 5.58 3.46 2.54
N TRP A 38 4.98 2.31 2.22
CA TRP A 38 5.10 1.72 0.89
C TRP A 38 4.49 2.64 -0.17
N GLU A 39 3.27 3.14 0.04
CA GLU A 39 2.59 4.03 -0.90
C GLU A 39 3.25 5.42 -1.02
N CYS A 40 3.83 5.96 0.06
CA CYS A 40 4.45 7.30 0.05
C CYS A 40 5.96 7.31 -0.21
N GLY A 41 6.63 6.16 -0.21
CA GLY A 41 8.08 6.07 -0.46
C GLY A 41 8.97 6.66 0.63
N VAL A 42 8.53 6.62 1.91
CA VAL A 42 9.22 7.22 3.08
C VAL A 42 9.73 6.17 4.07
#